data_AF-A0A963HJQ8-F1
#
_entry.id   AF-A0A963HJQ8-F1
#
_cell.length_a   1.000
_cell.length_b   1.000
_cell.length_c   1.000
_cell.angle_alpha   90.00
_cell.angle_beta   90.00
_cell.angle_gamma   90.00
#
_symmetry.space_group_name_H-M   'P 1'
#
loop_
_entity.id
_entity.type
_entity.pdbx_description
1 polymer ?
#
loop_
_entity_poly.entity_id
_entity_poly.type
_entity_poly.pdbx_seq_one_letter_code
_entity_poly.pdbx_strand_id
1 'polypeptide(L)'
;MICKAGLLALALSAGSASAAQIYWTDWTGGDLDSGNGFRGVGTITTSNATVTVTYTNPQGIAFYQPSGGAYYYSNGTDGPAGTSPYTSSAVDNRPGTTDIIALRYAGLQTLSFSQAIANPVFAYVSLNGNGYGFDQDF
;
A
#
# COMPACT_ATOMS: atom_id res chain seq x y z
N MET A 1 35.79 -46.05 -30.95
CA MET A 1 34.67 -45.49 -30.16
C MET A 1 35.24 -44.65 -29.03
N ILE A 2 34.99 -43.34 -29.04
CA ILE A 2 34.87 -42.51 -27.84
C ILE A 2 34.02 -41.31 -28.28
N CYS A 3 32.78 -41.29 -27.78
CA CYS A 3 31.78 -40.27 -28.05
C CYS A 3 32.06 -39.13 -27.07
N LYS A 4 32.50 -37.96 -27.55
CA LYS A 4 32.58 -36.75 -26.72
C LYS A 4 31.25 -36.02 -26.82
N ALA A 5 30.37 -36.28 -25.85
CA ALA A 5 29.18 -35.47 -25.62
C ALA A 5 29.62 -34.07 -25.16
N GLY A 6 29.38 -33.04 -25.97
CA GLY A 6 29.54 -31.64 -25.55
C GLY A 6 28.37 -31.23 -24.66
N LEU A 7 28.66 -30.87 -23.41
CA LEU A 7 27.67 -30.21 -22.54
C LEU A 7 27.38 -28.81 -23.08
N LEU A 8 26.11 -28.54 -23.39
CA LEU A 8 25.60 -27.20 -23.63
C LEU A 8 25.18 -26.61 -22.27
N ALA A 9 25.91 -25.60 -21.78
CA ALA A 9 25.56 -24.90 -20.55
C ALA A 9 24.47 -23.87 -20.84
N LEU A 10 23.26 -24.10 -20.31
CA LEU A 10 22.17 -23.12 -20.28
C LEU A 10 22.46 -22.12 -19.15
N ALA A 11 22.94 -20.92 -19.49
CA ALA A 11 23.03 -19.84 -18.51
C ALA A 11 21.63 -19.30 -18.25
N LEU A 12 21.01 -19.70 -17.13
CA LEU A 12 19.79 -19.05 -16.65
C LEU A 12 20.17 -17.65 -16.16
N SER A 13 19.82 -16.63 -16.95
CA SER A 13 19.78 -15.25 -16.50
C SER A 13 18.62 -15.10 -15.52
N ALA A 14 18.86 -15.43 -14.24
CA ALA A 14 17.96 -15.02 -13.17
C ALA A 14 18.03 -13.49 -13.10
N GLY A 15 16.96 -12.81 -13.48
CA GLY A 15 16.81 -11.37 -13.23
C GLY A 15 16.91 -11.13 -11.73
N SER A 16 17.68 -10.12 -11.33
CA SER A 16 17.77 -9.71 -9.93
C SER A 16 16.37 -9.32 -9.46
N ALA A 17 15.79 -10.05 -8.51
CA ALA A 17 14.58 -9.62 -7.84
C ALA A 17 14.92 -8.39 -7.01
N SER A 18 14.45 -7.22 -7.46
CA SER A 18 14.52 -5.97 -6.69
C SER A 18 13.15 -5.73 -6.08
N ALA A 19 13.12 -5.37 -4.80
CA ALA A 19 11.93 -4.84 -4.20
C ALA A 19 11.55 -3.52 -4.88
N ALA A 20 10.25 -3.26 -5.06
CA ALA A 20 9.78 -2.04 -5.69
C ALA A 20 9.64 -0.92 -4.64
N GLN A 21 10.06 0.29 -5.01
CA GLN A 21 9.70 1.49 -4.26
C GLN A 21 8.20 1.77 -4.43
N ILE A 22 7.48 1.79 -3.32
CA ILE A 22 6.07 2.10 -3.24
C ILE A 22 5.90 3.58 -2.93
N TYR A 23 5.14 4.27 -3.77
CA TYR A 23 4.69 5.62 -3.53
C TYR A 23 3.36 5.55 -2.79
N TRP A 24 3.43 5.70 -1.47
CA TRP A 24 2.27 5.64 -0.59
C TRP A 24 1.40 6.88 -0.75
N THR A 25 0.08 6.69 -0.61
CA THR A 25 -0.86 7.81 -0.59
C THR A 25 -0.57 8.71 0.60
N ASP A 26 -0.33 9.98 0.33
CA ASP A 26 -0.30 11.07 1.31
C ASP A 26 -1.75 11.57 1.49
N TRP A 27 -2.37 11.20 2.61
CA TRP A 27 -3.74 11.58 2.92
C TRP A 27 -3.76 12.99 3.49
N THR A 28 -4.71 13.83 3.05
CA THR A 28 -4.73 15.24 3.49
C THR A 28 -6.15 15.70 3.83
N GLY A 29 -6.25 16.87 4.45
CA GLY A 29 -7.53 17.52 4.73
C GLY A 29 -8.36 16.80 5.78
N GLY A 30 -9.68 16.79 5.59
CA GLY A 30 -10.65 16.16 6.49
C GLY A 30 -11.74 15.43 5.71
N ASP A 31 -12.82 15.07 6.39
CA ASP A 31 -13.99 14.47 5.75
C ASP A 31 -14.66 15.47 4.80
N LEU A 32 -14.88 15.03 3.56
CA LEU A 32 -15.56 15.79 2.51
C LEU A 32 -17.00 15.29 2.25
N ASP A 33 -17.47 14.28 2.97
CA ASP A 33 -18.85 13.85 2.94
C ASP A 33 -19.69 14.77 3.84
N SER A 34 -20.77 15.34 3.30
CA SER A 34 -21.67 16.23 4.07
C SER A 34 -22.76 15.46 4.84
N GLY A 35 -22.83 14.14 4.66
CA GLY A 35 -23.80 13.24 5.29
C GLY A 35 -23.20 12.41 6.41
N ASN A 36 -23.64 11.15 6.51
CA ASN A 36 -23.21 10.21 7.56
C ASN A 36 -22.05 9.30 7.09
N GLY A 37 -21.60 9.46 5.85
CA GLY A 37 -20.52 8.68 5.28
C GLY A 37 -19.15 9.22 5.68
N PHE A 38 -18.14 8.87 4.90
CA PHE A 38 -16.83 9.48 4.93
C PHE A 38 -16.29 9.55 3.51
N ARG A 39 -15.69 10.69 3.17
CA ARG A 39 -14.95 10.88 1.92
C ARG A 39 -13.62 11.59 2.18
N GLY A 40 -12.53 10.83 2.10
CA GLY A 40 -11.16 11.33 2.25
C GLY A 40 -10.45 11.46 0.90
N VAL A 41 -9.49 12.37 0.82
CA VAL A 41 -8.67 12.58 -0.39
C VAL A 41 -7.19 12.59 -0.04
N GLY A 42 -6.39 12.06 -0.95
CA GLY A 42 -4.95 12.03 -0.85
C GLY A 42 -4.30 12.05 -2.22
N THR A 43 -2.98 12.04 -2.23
CA THR A 43 -2.20 11.98 -3.47
C THR A 43 -1.09 10.96 -3.40
N ILE A 44 -0.87 10.27 -4.52
CA ILE A 44 0.35 9.51 -4.75
C ILE A 44 1.22 10.37 -5.67
N THR A 45 2.41 10.74 -5.20
CA THR A 45 3.36 11.54 -5.99
C THR A 45 4.59 10.71 -6.32
N THR A 46 4.81 10.51 -7.61
CA THR A 46 6.02 9.90 -8.17
C THR A 46 6.93 10.99 -8.75
N SER A 47 8.08 10.62 -9.31
CA SER A 47 8.95 11.57 -10.02
C SER A 47 8.30 12.22 -11.24
N ASN A 48 7.30 11.57 -11.86
CA ASN A 48 6.78 11.95 -13.17
C ASN A 48 5.26 12.18 -13.19
N ALA A 49 4.55 11.88 -12.12
CA ALA A 49 3.09 11.95 -12.07
C ALA A 49 2.57 12.13 -10.64
N THR A 50 1.44 12.81 -10.54
CA THR A 50 0.61 12.87 -9.33
C THR A 50 -0.74 12.22 -9.63
N VAL A 51 -1.14 11.26 -8.80
CA VAL A 51 -2.44 10.60 -8.87
C VAL A 51 -3.27 11.01 -7.67
N THR A 52 -4.45 11.56 -7.91
CA THR A 52 -5.42 11.81 -6.83
C THR A 52 -6.07 10.50 -6.44
N VAL A 53 -6.11 10.23 -5.14
CA VAL A 53 -6.79 9.08 -4.55
C VAL A 53 -7.99 9.60 -3.75
N THR A 54 -9.17 9.08 -4.04
CA THR A 54 -10.38 9.33 -3.25
C THR A 54 -10.80 8.04 -2.56
N TYR A 55 -10.92 8.08 -1.24
CA TYR A 55 -11.53 7.00 -0.47
C TYR A 55 -12.94 7.40 -0.06
N THR A 56 -13.90 6.50 -0.29
CA THR A 56 -15.30 6.69 0.11
C THR A 56 -15.78 5.49 0.88
N ASN A 57 -16.46 5.76 2.01
CA ASN A 57 -17.18 4.77 2.79
C ASN A 57 -18.55 5.33 3.19
N PRO A 58 -19.66 4.78 2.66
CA PRO A 58 -21.00 5.31 2.94
C PRO A 58 -21.49 5.07 4.38
N GLN A 59 -20.82 4.19 5.14
CA GLN A 59 -21.12 3.94 6.55
C GLN A 59 -20.20 4.69 7.51
N GLY A 60 -19.27 5.49 6.97
CA GLY A 60 -18.28 6.22 7.76
C GLY A 60 -17.15 5.35 8.31
N ILE A 61 -16.27 6.00 9.06
CA ILE A 61 -15.02 5.41 9.58
C ILE A 61 -14.93 5.57 11.10
N ALA A 62 -13.98 4.89 11.73
CA ALA A 62 -13.71 5.05 13.15
C ALA A 62 -12.93 6.33 13.43
N PHE A 63 -11.86 6.58 12.66
CA PHE A 63 -11.10 7.82 12.70
C PHE A 63 -10.28 8.04 11.42
N TYR A 64 -9.92 9.30 11.18
CA TYR A 64 -9.01 9.73 10.11
C TYR A 64 -7.84 10.50 10.71
N GLN A 65 -6.63 10.04 10.41
CA GLN A 65 -5.38 10.68 10.81
C GLN A 65 -4.58 10.95 9.53
N PRO A 66 -4.69 12.14 8.91
CA PRO A 66 -3.92 12.52 7.71
C PRO A 66 -2.59 13.22 8.04
N SER A 67 -2.31 13.46 9.31
CA SER A 67 -1.04 13.99 9.80
C SER A 67 -0.95 13.86 11.31
N GLY A 68 0.27 13.89 11.84
CA GLY A 68 0.51 13.77 13.28
C GLY A 68 0.11 12.42 13.84
N GLY A 69 0.14 12.28 15.17
CA GLY A 69 -0.16 11.03 15.84
C GLY A 69 0.98 10.01 15.84
N ALA A 70 0.69 8.77 16.24
CA ALA A 70 1.68 7.72 16.38
C ALA A 70 1.99 7.03 15.04
N TYR A 71 3.26 6.73 14.83
CA TYR A 71 3.75 6.01 13.65
C TYR A 71 3.64 4.50 13.86
N TYR A 72 2.60 3.88 13.28
CA TYR A 72 2.31 2.45 13.44
C TYR A 72 2.95 1.55 12.38
N TYR A 73 3.74 2.12 11.46
CA TYR A 73 4.45 1.37 10.42
C TYR A 73 5.87 0.94 10.85
N SER A 74 6.27 1.23 12.09
CA SER A 74 7.49 0.72 12.72
C SER A 74 7.30 -0.64 13.39
N ASN A 75 8.39 -1.42 13.46
CA ASN A 75 8.45 -2.56 14.37
C ASN A 75 8.98 -2.06 15.72
N GLY A 76 8.07 -1.66 16.62
CA GLY A 76 8.45 -1.19 17.96
C GLY A 76 9.23 0.14 17.95
N THR A 77 10.31 0.21 18.73
CA THR A 77 11.06 1.45 19.03
C THR A 77 12.14 1.81 18.01
N ASP A 78 12.36 0.96 17.01
CA ASP A 78 13.52 1.04 16.10
C ASP A 78 13.41 2.21 15.09
N GLY A 79 12.32 2.98 15.17
CA GLY A 79 12.07 4.16 14.37
C GLY A 79 11.88 3.88 12.87
N PRO A 80 11.90 4.94 12.03
CA PRO A 80 11.67 4.84 10.58
C PRO A 80 12.76 4.11 9.78
N ALA A 81 13.89 3.76 10.39
CA ALA A 81 14.97 2.99 9.75
C ALA A 81 15.08 1.53 10.25
N GLY A 82 14.32 1.12 11.27
CA GLY A 82 14.34 -0.25 11.79
C GLY A 82 13.57 -1.25 10.93
N THR A 83 13.69 -2.54 11.26
CA THR A 83 12.96 -3.64 10.59
C THR A 83 11.48 -3.27 10.46
N SER A 84 10.89 -3.49 9.29
CA SER A 84 9.48 -3.20 9.06
C SER A 84 8.73 -4.47 8.67
N PRO A 85 7.56 -4.74 9.28
CA PRO A 85 6.68 -5.79 8.76
C PRO A 85 6.04 -5.40 7.41
N TYR A 86 6.25 -4.16 6.95
CA TYR A 86 5.73 -3.63 5.69
C TYR A 86 6.79 -3.61 4.56
N THR A 87 7.98 -4.17 4.79
CA THR A 87 9.01 -4.37 3.77
C THR A 87 9.20 -5.85 3.49
N SER A 88 9.51 -6.21 2.25
CA SER A 88 9.72 -7.60 1.80
C SER A 88 10.63 -7.65 0.57
N SER A 89 10.82 -8.84 -0.01
CA SER A 89 11.50 -8.96 -1.31
C SER A 89 10.76 -8.27 -2.47
N ALA A 90 9.47 -7.94 -2.31
CA ALA A 90 8.66 -7.25 -3.31
C ALA A 90 8.45 -5.75 -3.00
N VAL A 91 8.58 -5.33 -1.75
CA VAL A 91 8.26 -3.97 -1.27
C VAL A 91 9.45 -3.41 -0.51
N ASP A 92 10.06 -2.36 -1.05
CA ASP A 92 11.35 -1.84 -0.56
C ASP A 92 11.18 -0.86 0.61
N ASN A 93 10.02 -0.19 0.68
CA ASN A 93 9.74 0.83 1.69
C ASN A 93 8.32 0.72 2.26
N ARG A 94 8.22 1.05 3.55
CA ARG A 94 6.95 1.20 4.28
C ARG A 94 6.34 2.60 4.08
N PRO A 95 5.08 2.82 4.48
CA PRO A 95 4.51 4.17 4.55
C PRO A 95 5.42 5.12 5.33
N GLY A 96 5.71 6.28 4.75
CA GLY A 96 6.61 7.28 5.33
C GLY A 96 5.93 8.25 6.29
N THR A 97 4.61 8.35 6.25
CA THR A 97 3.79 9.23 7.09
C THR A 97 3.09 8.44 8.19
N THR A 98 2.38 9.14 9.06
CA THR A 98 1.55 8.54 10.11
C THR A 98 0.13 8.26 9.63
N ASP A 99 -0.14 8.35 8.33
CA ASP A 99 -1.52 8.46 7.85
C ASP A 99 -2.32 7.18 8.04
N ILE A 100 -3.53 7.29 8.60
CA ILE A 100 -4.40 6.15 8.85
C ILE A 100 -5.86 6.54 8.58
N ILE A 101 -6.55 5.68 7.83
CA ILE A 101 -8.02 5.63 7.80
C ILE A 101 -8.43 4.36 8.54
N ALA A 102 -9.04 4.49 9.71
CA ALA A 102 -9.48 3.36 10.50
C ALA A 102 -10.92 2.97 10.16
N LEU A 103 -11.11 1.76 9.65
CA LEU A 103 -12.41 1.24 9.26
C LEU A 103 -13.25 0.86 10.48
N ARG A 104 -14.58 1.02 10.41
CA ARG A 104 -15.49 0.70 11.53
C ARG A 104 -16.54 -0.36 11.19
N TYR A 105 -17.12 -0.30 10.01
CA TYR A 105 -18.20 -1.19 9.59
C TYR A 105 -17.81 -2.01 8.37
N ALA A 106 -18.32 -3.24 8.30
CA ALA A 106 -18.22 -4.08 7.11
C ALA A 106 -19.16 -3.55 6.03
N GLY A 107 -18.70 -3.55 4.78
CA GLY A 107 -19.47 -3.01 3.67
C GLY A 107 -18.55 -2.53 2.55
N LEU A 108 -19.13 -1.80 1.60
CA LEU A 108 -18.39 -1.27 0.47
C LEU A 108 -17.38 -0.21 0.92
N GLN A 109 -16.11 -0.46 0.59
CA GLN A 109 -15.00 0.48 0.71
C GLN A 109 -14.52 0.79 -0.71
N THR A 110 -14.58 2.04 -1.15
CA THR A 110 -14.20 2.41 -2.52
C THR A 110 -12.93 3.25 -2.52
N LEU A 111 -11.94 2.83 -3.30
CA LEU A 111 -10.79 3.66 -3.69
C LEU A 111 -10.91 3.99 -5.16
N SER A 112 -10.89 5.29 -5.48
CA SER A 112 -10.88 5.79 -6.85
C SER A 112 -9.59 6.54 -7.11
N PHE A 113 -8.98 6.26 -8.26
CA PHE A 113 -7.73 6.84 -8.70
C PHE A 113 -7.99 7.70 -9.93
N SER A 114 -7.38 8.88 -10.00
CA SER A 114 -7.51 9.75 -11.19
C SER A 114 -6.83 9.19 -12.44
N GLN A 115 -6.07 8.10 -12.29
CA GLN A 115 -5.35 7.38 -13.34
C GLN A 115 -5.36 5.89 -12.99
N ALA A 116 -5.17 5.01 -13.98
CA ALA A 116 -5.06 3.58 -13.71
C ALA A 116 -3.82 3.26 -12.86
N ILE A 117 -3.98 2.42 -11.84
CA ILE A 117 -2.90 1.90 -10.99
C ILE A 117 -2.80 0.39 -11.22
N ALA A 118 -1.60 -0.08 -11.55
CA ALA A 118 -1.31 -1.52 -11.63
C ALA A 118 -0.71 -2.00 -10.30
N ASN A 119 -1.06 -3.22 -9.87
CA ASN A 119 -0.54 -3.86 -8.66
C ASN A 119 -0.55 -2.94 -7.41
N PRO A 120 -1.71 -2.43 -6.98
CA PRO A 120 -1.80 -1.61 -5.77
C PRO A 120 -1.32 -2.39 -4.55
N VAL A 121 -0.61 -1.70 -3.66
CA VAL A 121 -0.12 -2.25 -2.39
C VAL A 121 -0.87 -1.58 -1.24
N PHE A 122 -1.29 -2.39 -0.27
CA PHE A 122 -2.03 -1.94 0.90
C PHE A 122 -1.24 -2.22 2.18
N ALA A 123 -1.17 -1.22 3.07
CA ALA A 123 -0.58 -1.36 4.40
C ALA A 123 -1.68 -1.41 5.47
N TYR A 124 -1.83 -2.56 6.12
CA TYR A 124 -2.79 -2.75 7.21
C TYR A 124 -2.10 -2.72 8.57
N VAL A 125 -2.48 -1.76 9.41
CA VAL A 125 -1.98 -1.67 10.79
C VAL A 125 -2.58 -2.75 11.68
N SER A 126 -3.88 -3.00 11.53
CA SER A 126 -4.59 -4.04 12.26
C SER A 126 -5.87 -4.38 11.52
N LEU A 127 -6.20 -5.67 11.49
CA LEU A 127 -7.52 -6.12 11.04
C LEU A 127 -8.49 -6.31 12.20
N ASN A 128 -8.01 -6.26 13.45
CA ASN A 128 -8.80 -6.49 14.66
C ASN A 128 -9.68 -7.78 14.57
N GLY A 129 -9.12 -8.86 14.03
CA GLY A 129 -9.83 -10.13 13.80
C GLY A 129 -10.72 -10.19 12.56
N ASN A 130 -10.80 -9.13 11.76
CA ASN A 130 -11.53 -9.10 10.49
C ASN A 130 -10.65 -9.58 9.31
N GLY A 131 -11.26 -9.72 8.14
CA GLY A 131 -10.58 -9.94 6.85
C GLY A 131 -10.84 -8.81 5.86
N TYR A 132 -10.22 -8.92 4.69
CA TYR A 132 -10.47 -8.06 3.53
C TYR A 132 -10.61 -8.92 2.29
N GLY A 133 -11.29 -8.37 1.28
CA GLY A 133 -11.41 -8.92 -0.06
C GLY A 133 -11.47 -7.79 -1.06
N PHE A 134 -10.97 -8.04 -2.26
CA PHE A 134 -11.03 -7.11 -3.37
C PHE A 134 -12.13 -7.57 -4.33
N ASP A 135 -12.82 -6.62 -4.94
CA ASP A 135 -13.88 -6.85 -5.92
C ASP A 135 -13.33 -7.14 -7.33
N GLN A 136 -12.01 -7.02 -7.52
CA GLN A 136 -11.30 -7.30 -8.75
C GLN A 136 -9.85 -7.73 -8.47
N ASP A 137 -9.26 -8.46 -9.42
CA ASP A 137 -7.83 -8.79 -9.43
C ASP A 137 -7.00 -7.59 -9.92
N PHE A 138 -5.70 -7.59 -9.61
CA PHE A 138 -4.79 -6.50 -9.92
C PHE A 138 -3.38 -6.95 -10.31
#